data_AF-A0A7C1XQR0-F1
#
_entry.id   AF-A0A7C1XQR0-F1
#
_cell.length_a   1.000
_cell.length_b   1.000
_cell.length_c   1.000
_cell.angle_alpha   90.00
_cell.angle_beta   90.00
_cell.angle_gamma   90.00
#
_symmetry.space_group_name_H-M   'P 1'
#
loop_
_entity.id
_entity.type
_entity.pdbx_description
1 polymer ?
#
loop_
_entity_poly.entity_id
_entity_poly.type
_entity_poly.pdbx_seq_one_letter_code
_entity_poly.pdbx_strand_id
1 'polypeptide(L)'
;MRLVFKFAPEAYPETSLKLKVEINTREHESLYGIKYYPFEIDSRWCQAKTEILSFEPEELFGTKLRALLQRRKNRDLFDLHEGLKQLSMDPDKLIACFVHYLALEGKPISRAVAEQRMLEKLSRSLIQDVTPLLPASSRFNDADALEAFDNIWTDLIARIKGDPWKLSKQVIDNLRKEKMPNLLR
;
A
#
# COMPACT_ATOMS: atom_id res chain seq x y z
N MET A 1 4.08 -12.27 -15.49
CA MET A 1 5.00 -13.44 -15.43
C MET A 1 5.58 -13.56 -14.01
N ARG A 2 5.81 -14.77 -13.51
CA ARG A 2 6.45 -15.03 -12.22
C ARG A 2 7.62 -15.99 -12.41
N LEU A 3 8.81 -15.58 -11.98
CA LEU A 3 10.02 -16.38 -12.00
C LEU A 3 10.46 -16.64 -10.56
N VAL A 4 10.93 -17.85 -10.27
CA VAL A 4 11.43 -18.22 -8.93
C VAL A 4 12.80 -18.85 -9.10
N PHE A 5 13.82 -18.18 -8.58
CA PHE A 5 15.20 -18.64 -8.55
C PHE A 5 15.52 -19.20 -7.17
N LYS A 6 16.21 -20.33 -7.11
CA LYS A 6 16.74 -20.89 -5.86
C LYS A 6 18.23 -20.64 -5.80
N PHE A 7 18.75 -20.25 -4.65
CA PHE A 7 20.17 -20.02 -4.45
C PHE A 7 20.57 -20.39 -3.02
N ALA A 8 21.85 -20.68 -2.82
CA ALA A 8 22.45 -20.81 -1.49
C ALA A 8 23.01 -19.44 -1.08
N PRO A 9 22.61 -18.86 0.06
CA PRO A 9 23.15 -17.58 0.52
C PRO A 9 24.58 -17.77 1.05
N GLU A 10 25.46 -16.79 0.81
CA GLU A 10 26.86 -16.85 1.22
C GLU A 10 27.05 -17.04 2.73
N ALA A 11 26.22 -16.39 3.55
CA ALA A 11 26.31 -16.49 5.00
C ALA A 11 25.92 -17.86 5.56
N TYR A 12 25.08 -18.62 4.84
CA TYR A 12 24.59 -19.93 5.26
C TYR A 12 24.44 -20.87 4.06
N PRO A 13 25.56 -21.39 3.49
CA PRO A 13 25.55 -22.17 2.24
C PRO A 13 24.70 -23.44 2.30
N GLU A 14 24.50 -24.00 3.50
CA GLU A 14 23.67 -25.18 3.74
C GLU A 14 22.16 -24.92 3.61
N THR A 15 21.76 -23.65 3.51
CA THR A 15 20.37 -23.25 3.34
C THR A 15 20.05 -22.92 1.89
N SER A 16 18.79 -23.07 1.48
CA SER A 16 18.33 -22.64 0.16
C SER A 16 17.28 -21.55 0.29
N LEU A 17 17.57 -20.38 -0.27
CA LEU A 17 16.65 -19.26 -0.37
C LEU A 17 15.99 -19.22 -1.74
N LYS A 18 14.85 -18.52 -1.82
CA LYS A 18 14.09 -18.33 -3.06
C LYS A 18 13.97 -16.83 -3.36
N LEU A 19 14.46 -16.41 -4.52
CA LEU A 19 14.21 -15.09 -5.08
C LEU A 19 13.03 -15.16 -6.04
N LYS A 20 11.96 -14.43 -5.74
CA LYS A 20 10.78 -14.32 -6.60
C LYS A 20 10.83 -13.02 -7.37
N VAL A 21 10.87 -13.11 -8.70
CA VAL A 21 10.79 -11.97 -9.62
C VAL A 21 9.42 -11.99 -10.30
N GLU A 22 8.69 -10.88 -10.18
CA GLU A 22 7.36 -10.70 -10.80
C GLU A 22 7.44 -9.58 -11.83
N ILE A 23 6.93 -9.85 -13.03
CA ILE A 23 6.88 -8.90 -14.14
C ILE A 23 5.42 -8.72 -14.53
N ASN A 24 4.93 -7.47 -14.49
CA ASN A 24 3.63 -7.13 -15.05
C ASN A 24 3.72 -7.17 -16.58
N THR A 25 2.81 -7.89 -17.23
CA THR A 25 2.78 -8.09 -18.69
C THR A 25 1.46 -7.64 -19.31
N ARG A 26 0.71 -6.79 -18.61
CA ARG A 26 -0.62 -6.34 -19.03
C ARG A 26 -0.79 -4.84 -18.88
N GLU A 27 -0.23 -4.26 -17.82
CA GLU A 27 -0.27 -2.83 -17.54
C GLU A 27 1.06 -2.23 -17.98
N HIS A 28 1.08 -1.67 -19.19
CA HIS A 28 2.27 -1.08 -19.81
C HIS A 28 2.25 0.45 -19.84
N GLU A 29 1.07 1.04 -19.64
CA GLU A 29 0.89 2.49 -19.60
C GLU A 29 1.14 3.00 -18.18
N SER A 30 1.89 4.11 -18.11
CA SER A 30 2.22 4.84 -16.90
C SER A 30 1.65 6.25 -16.99
N LEU A 31 1.19 6.81 -15.88
CA LEU A 31 0.62 8.15 -15.83
C LEU A 31 1.70 9.25 -15.83
N TYR A 32 2.77 9.08 -15.05
CA TYR A 32 3.83 10.10 -14.90
C TYR A 32 5.20 9.68 -15.45
N GLY A 33 5.25 8.51 -16.10
CA GLY A 33 6.43 7.99 -16.75
C GLY A 33 7.46 7.40 -15.78
N ILE A 34 8.55 6.90 -16.35
CA ILE A 34 9.67 6.33 -15.60
C ILE A 34 10.59 7.46 -15.09
N LYS A 35 11.01 7.34 -13.84
CA LYS A 35 12.02 8.18 -13.17
C LYS A 35 13.29 7.38 -12.91
N TYR A 36 14.41 8.09 -12.82
CA TYR A 36 15.74 7.56 -12.53
C TYR A 36 16.08 7.90 -11.08
N TYR A 37 16.37 6.89 -10.28
CA TYR A 37 16.77 7.03 -8.89
C TYR A 37 18.22 6.59 -8.71
N PRO A 38 19.12 7.44 -8.21
CA PRO A 38 20.49 7.01 -7.94
C PRO A 38 20.49 5.93 -6.87
N PHE A 39 21.26 4.87 -7.10
CA PHE A 39 21.43 3.78 -6.17
C PHE A 39 22.91 3.44 -6.04
N GLU A 40 23.37 3.35 -4.80
CA GLU A 40 24.75 3.09 -4.46
C GLU A 40 24.83 1.95 -3.45
N ILE A 41 25.70 1.00 -3.75
CA ILE A 41 26.18 0.00 -2.80
C ILE A 41 27.58 0.45 -2.41
N ASP A 42 27.77 0.75 -1.13
CA ASP A 42 29.09 0.96 -0.54
C ASP A 42 29.29 -0.01 0.61
N SER A 43 30.07 -1.06 0.37
CA SER A 43 30.36 -2.10 1.33
C SER A 43 31.80 -2.57 1.17
N ARG A 44 32.32 -3.28 2.18
CA ARG A 44 33.69 -3.82 2.16
C ARG A 44 33.99 -4.76 0.99
N TRP A 45 32.96 -5.32 0.36
CA TRP A 45 33.10 -6.38 -0.66
C TRP A 45 32.61 -5.95 -2.04
N CYS A 46 31.88 -4.83 -2.13
CA CYS A 46 31.33 -4.33 -3.37
C CYS A 46 31.09 -2.82 -3.24
N GLN A 47 31.61 -2.08 -4.22
CA GLN A 47 31.31 -0.66 -4.43
C GLN A 47 30.75 -0.50 -5.85
N ALA A 48 29.51 -0.06 -5.95
CA ALA A 48 28.81 0.08 -7.23
C ALA A 48 27.82 1.23 -7.18
N LYS A 49 27.69 1.95 -8.30
CA LYS A 49 26.70 3.01 -8.50
C LYS A 49 25.94 2.74 -9.79
N THR A 50 24.64 2.95 -9.76
CA THR A 50 23.75 2.81 -10.91
C THR A 50 22.53 3.71 -10.73
N GLU A 51 21.72 3.82 -11.77
CA GLU A 51 20.36 4.37 -11.66
C GLU A 51 19.34 3.22 -11.68
N ILE A 52 18.34 3.31 -10.81
CA ILE A 52 17.17 2.44 -10.79
C ILE A 52 16.03 3.14 -11.50
N LEU A 53 15.47 2.47 -12.50
CA LEU A 53 14.24 2.89 -13.15
C LEU A 53 13.04 2.51 -12.29
N SER A 54 12.23 3.49 -11.92
CA SER A 54 10.99 3.27 -11.15
C SER A 54 9.96 4.34 -11.49
N PHE A 55 8.72 4.15 -11.09
CA PHE A 55 7.72 5.21 -11.11
C PHE A 55 7.91 6.17 -9.96
N GLU A 56 7.30 7.37 -10.06
CA GLU A 56 7.23 8.29 -8.93
C GLU A 56 6.40 7.71 -7.77
N PRO A 57 6.67 8.11 -6.52
CA PRO A 57 6.02 7.51 -5.35
C PRO A 57 4.50 7.48 -5.46
N GLU A 58 3.87 8.57 -5.87
CA GLU A 58 2.41 8.68 -6.03
C GLU A 58 1.84 7.62 -6.98
N GLU A 59 2.57 7.28 -8.04
CA GLU A 59 2.16 6.27 -9.02
C GLU A 59 2.27 4.86 -8.45
N LEU A 60 3.38 4.55 -7.77
CA LEU A 60 3.53 3.28 -7.04
C LEU A 60 2.42 3.12 -5.99
N PHE A 61 2.16 4.16 -5.22
CA PHE A 61 1.21 4.12 -4.12
C PHE A 61 -0.25 4.20 -4.57
N GLY A 62 -0.55 4.78 -5.73
CA GLY A 62 -1.87 4.67 -6.37
C GLY A 62 -2.23 3.20 -6.64
N THR A 63 -1.26 2.38 -7.07
CA THR A 63 -1.50 0.93 -7.24
C THR A 63 -1.63 0.18 -5.91
N LYS A 64 -0.99 0.66 -4.82
CA LYS A 64 -1.20 0.13 -3.46
C LYS A 64 -2.58 0.46 -2.94
N LEU A 65 -3.10 1.67 -3.19
CA LEU A 65 -4.48 2.02 -2.84
C LEU A 65 -5.48 1.11 -3.57
N ARG A 66 -5.25 0.84 -4.86
CA ARG A 66 -6.02 -0.17 -5.60
C ARG A 66 -5.95 -1.55 -4.96
N ALA A 67 -4.75 -2.03 -4.63
CA ALA A 67 -4.57 -3.33 -3.99
C ALA A 67 -5.26 -3.40 -2.62
N LEU A 68 -5.13 -2.36 -1.79
CA LEU A 68 -5.79 -2.23 -0.49
C LEU A 68 -7.31 -2.36 -0.64
N LEU A 69 -7.90 -1.68 -1.62
CA LEU A 69 -9.35 -1.70 -1.85
C LEU A 69 -9.86 -2.94 -2.56
N GLN A 70 -9.01 -3.74 -3.21
CA GLN A 70 -9.44 -4.96 -3.92
C GLN A 70 -9.14 -6.24 -3.15
N ARG A 71 -8.22 -6.20 -2.17
CA ARG A 71 -7.75 -7.38 -1.45
C ARG A 71 -8.06 -7.29 0.05
N ARG A 72 -8.12 -8.46 0.68
CA ARG A 72 -8.26 -8.60 2.13
C ARG A 72 -6.90 -8.68 2.85
N LYS A 73 -5.91 -7.93 2.36
CA LYS A 73 -4.58 -7.81 2.97
C LYS A 73 -4.38 -6.39 3.47
N ASN A 74 -3.84 -6.24 4.67
CA ASN A 74 -3.66 -4.95 5.31
C ASN A 74 -2.20 -4.48 5.28
N ARG A 75 -1.29 -5.25 4.69
CA ARG A 75 0.07 -4.75 4.38
C ARG A 75 0.05 -3.49 3.52
N ASP A 76 -0.87 -3.40 2.55
CA ASP A 76 -0.98 -2.20 1.71
C ASP A 76 -1.42 -0.98 2.55
N LEU A 77 -2.13 -1.16 3.68
CA LEU A 77 -2.47 -0.08 4.63
C LEU A 77 -1.22 0.42 5.35
N PHE A 78 -0.40 -0.50 5.87
CA PHE A 78 0.89 -0.17 6.48
C PHE A 78 1.79 0.58 5.50
N ASP A 79 1.96 0.02 4.29
CA ASP A 79 2.81 0.63 3.27
C ASP A 79 2.33 2.06 2.99
N LEU A 80 1.03 2.26 2.67
CA LEU A 80 0.45 3.57 2.37
C LEU A 80 0.66 4.59 3.51
N HIS A 81 0.46 4.16 4.75
CA HIS A 81 0.63 5.02 5.92
C HIS A 81 2.08 5.49 6.08
N GLU A 82 3.04 4.56 6.01
CA GLU A 82 4.46 4.88 6.11
C GLU A 82 4.93 5.71 4.91
N GLY A 83 4.47 5.35 3.70
CA GLY A 83 4.78 6.08 2.48
C GLY A 83 4.34 7.54 2.53
N LEU A 84 3.11 7.81 2.97
CA LEU A 84 2.61 9.19 3.09
C LEU A 84 3.41 10.00 4.12
N LYS A 85 3.85 9.38 5.22
CA LYS A 85 4.69 10.02 6.24
C LYS A 85 6.10 10.34 5.72
N GLN A 86 6.70 9.43 4.96
CA GLN A 86 8.13 9.48 4.63
C GLN A 86 8.44 10.12 3.27
N LEU A 87 7.51 10.04 2.31
CA LEU A 87 7.78 10.38 0.91
C LEU A 87 7.16 11.71 0.46
N SER A 88 6.53 12.46 1.37
CA SER A 88 5.90 13.76 1.08
C SER A 88 5.03 13.76 -0.18
N MET A 89 4.28 12.67 -0.39
CA MET A 89 3.48 12.44 -1.58
C MET A 89 2.30 13.42 -1.67
N ASP A 90 1.98 13.85 -2.89
CA ASP A 90 0.76 14.60 -3.17
C ASP A 90 -0.46 13.64 -3.23
N PRO A 91 -1.43 13.76 -2.29
CA PRO A 91 -2.61 12.89 -2.26
C PRO A 91 -3.45 12.96 -3.53
N ASP A 92 -3.55 14.14 -4.17
CA ASP A 92 -4.38 14.33 -5.35
C ASP A 92 -3.73 13.66 -6.57
N LYS A 93 -2.39 13.73 -6.68
CA LYS A 93 -1.64 12.95 -7.68
C LYS A 93 -1.77 11.45 -7.47
N LEU A 94 -1.68 10.98 -6.23
CA LEU A 94 -1.83 9.56 -5.89
C LEU A 94 -3.22 9.05 -6.31
N ILE A 95 -4.27 9.83 -6.04
CA ILE A 95 -5.64 9.51 -6.45
C ILE A 95 -5.78 9.51 -7.97
N ALA A 96 -5.12 10.43 -8.68
CA ALA A 96 -5.09 10.40 -10.14
C ALA A 96 -4.49 9.10 -10.68
N CYS A 97 -3.38 8.63 -10.09
CA CYS A 97 -2.78 7.32 -10.42
C CYS A 97 -3.72 6.16 -10.13
N PHE A 98 -4.36 6.16 -8.95
CA PHE A 98 -5.35 5.15 -8.58
C PHE A 98 -6.48 5.06 -9.61
N VAL A 99 -7.06 6.20 -10.01
CA VAL A 99 -8.12 6.26 -11.02
C VAL A 99 -7.62 5.79 -12.38
N HIS A 100 -6.43 6.23 -12.80
CA HIS A 100 -5.80 5.83 -14.06
C HIS A 100 -5.68 4.29 -14.16
N TYR A 101 -5.11 3.63 -13.15
CA TYR A 101 -4.93 2.19 -13.17
C TYR A 101 -6.24 1.38 -13.04
N LEU A 102 -7.28 1.93 -12.40
CA LEU A 102 -8.61 1.31 -12.42
C LEU A 102 -9.27 1.40 -13.80
N ALA A 103 -9.04 2.51 -14.52
CA ALA A 103 -9.54 2.67 -15.88
C ALA A 103 -8.86 1.66 -16.83
N LEU A 104 -7.54 1.47 -16.72
CA LEU A 104 -6.81 0.45 -17.48
C LEU A 104 -7.29 -0.99 -17.16
N GLU A 105 -7.67 -1.26 -15.90
CA GLU A 105 -8.25 -2.55 -15.51
C GLU A 105 -9.70 -2.73 -16.00
N GLY A 106 -10.38 -1.65 -16.38
CA GLY A 106 -11.81 -1.64 -16.71
C GLY A 106 -12.72 -1.90 -15.51
N LYS A 107 -12.25 -1.64 -14.28
CA LYS A 107 -12.99 -1.91 -13.04
C LYS A 107 -13.02 -0.66 -12.14
N PRO A 108 -13.89 0.31 -12.43
CA PRO A 108 -13.97 1.51 -11.61
C PRO A 108 -14.39 1.17 -10.17
N ILE A 109 -13.81 1.89 -9.21
CA ILE A 109 -14.21 1.86 -7.80
C ILE A 109 -14.70 3.26 -7.45
N SER A 110 -15.99 3.38 -7.15
CA SER A 110 -16.57 4.64 -6.69
C SER A 110 -16.15 4.93 -5.25
N ARG A 111 -16.25 6.20 -4.83
CA ARG A 111 -16.04 6.61 -3.43
C ARG A 111 -16.87 5.75 -2.47
N ALA A 112 -18.15 5.55 -2.74
CA ALA A 112 -19.02 4.71 -1.92
C ALA A 112 -18.48 3.27 -1.75
N VAL A 113 -18.01 2.65 -2.84
CA VAL A 113 -17.42 1.29 -2.75
C VAL A 113 -16.10 1.31 -1.98
N ALA A 114 -15.27 2.34 -2.17
CA ALA A 114 -14.02 2.48 -1.44
C ALA A 114 -14.25 2.62 0.07
N GLU A 115 -15.18 3.48 0.49
CA GLU A 115 -15.58 3.67 1.89
C GLU A 115 -16.12 2.36 2.50
N GLN A 116 -17.05 1.70 1.82
CA GLN A 116 -17.59 0.41 2.28
C GLN A 116 -16.47 -0.61 2.51
N ARG A 117 -15.59 -0.81 1.51
CA ARG A 117 -14.51 -1.81 1.59
C ARG A 117 -13.46 -1.46 2.64
N MET A 118 -13.23 -0.18 2.90
CA MET A 118 -12.37 0.24 4.02
C MET A 118 -13.02 -0.13 5.35
N LEU A 119 -14.27 0.28 5.60
CA LEU A 119 -14.96 -0.05 6.85
C LEU A 119 -15.06 -1.55 7.10
N GLU A 120 -15.26 -2.35 6.06
CA GLU A 120 -15.27 -3.82 6.16
C GLU A 120 -13.95 -4.40 6.72
N LYS A 121 -12.80 -3.72 6.54
CA LYS A 121 -11.50 -4.16 7.10
C LYS A 121 -11.48 -4.11 8.63
N LEU A 122 -12.23 -3.20 9.25
CA LEU A 122 -12.32 -3.05 10.70
C LEU A 122 -13.07 -4.22 11.38
N SER A 123 -13.71 -5.10 10.61
CA SER A 123 -14.30 -6.35 11.12
C SER A 123 -13.25 -7.40 11.53
N ARG A 124 -11.97 -7.19 11.20
CA ARG A 124 -10.86 -8.10 11.46
C ARG A 124 -9.64 -7.34 11.98
N SER A 125 -8.63 -8.09 12.43
CA SER A 125 -7.35 -7.49 12.82
C SER A 125 -6.66 -6.84 11.60
N LEU A 126 -6.23 -5.60 11.77
CA LEU A 126 -5.48 -4.85 10.76
C LEU A 126 -3.99 -5.22 10.71
N ILE A 127 -3.46 -5.85 11.76
CA ILE A 127 -2.02 -6.13 11.91
C ILE A 127 -1.65 -7.59 11.61
N GLN A 128 -2.61 -8.51 11.56
CA GLN A 128 -2.36 -9.95 11.50
C GLN A 128 -1.45 -10.38 10.33
N ASP A 129 -1.62 -9.79 9.15
CA ASP A 129 -0.81 -10.08 7.97
C ASP A 129 0.38 -9.12 7.76
N VAL A 130 0.53 -8.14 8.66
CA VAL A 130 1.61 -7.14 8.64
C VAL A 130 2.73 -7.55 9.58
N THR A 131 2.41 -7.87 10.84
CA THR A 131 3.40 -8.17 11.90
C THR A 131 4.46 -9.20 11.48
N PRO A 132 4.13 -10.32 10.81
CA PRO A 132 5.15 -11.32 10.41
C PRO A 132 6.14 -10.83 9.34
N LEU A 133 5.85 -9.70 8.67
CA LEU A 133 6.65 -9.16 7.58
C LEU A 133 7.52 -7.99 8.02
N LEU A 134 7.31 -7.47 9.24
CA LEU A 134 8.06 -6.35 9.77
C LEU A 134 9.40 -6.81 10.36
N PRO A 135 10.46 -5.99 10.23
CA PRO A 135 11.70 -6.20 10.99
C PRO A 135 11.42 -6.27 12.49
N ALA A 136 12.23 -7.03 13.24
CA ALA A 136 12.09 -7.15 14.69
C ALA A 136 12.19 -5.81 15.45
N SER A 137 12.82 -4.80 14.85
CA SER A 137 12.93 -3.44 15.39
C SER A 137 11.72 -2.55 15.09
N SER A 138 10.81 -2.96 14.21
CA SER A 138 9.64 -2.18 13.82
C SER A 138 8.45 -2.49 14.72
N ARG A 139 7.84 -1.44 15.29
CA ARG A 139 6.61 -1.54 16.06
C ARG A 139 5.43 -1.09 15.20
N PHE A 140 4.44 -1.96 15.04
CA PHE A 140 3.16 -1.64 14.42
C PHE A 140 2.06 -2.40 15.16
N ASN A 141 1.35 -1.69 16.04
CA ASN A 141 0.33 -2.22 16.93
C ASN A 141 -1.08 -1.79 16.49
N ASP A 142 -2.13 -2.25 17.19
CA ASP A 142 -3.52 -1.95 16.81
C ASP A 142 -3.84 -0.44 16.84
N ALA A 143 -3.20 0.35 17.71
CA ALA A 143 -3.38 1.80 17.73
C ALA A 143 -2.74 2.46 16.48
N ASP A 144 -1.52 2.04 16.12
CA ASP A 144 -0.83 2.52 14.91
C ASP A 144 -1.65 2.15 13.65
N ALA A 145 -2.24 0.97 13.64
CA ALA A 145 -3.09 0.52 12.52
C ALA A 145 -4.41 1.28 12.43
N LEU A 146 -4.99 1.68 13.57
CA LEU A 146 -6.19 2.52 13.59
C LEU A 146 -5.87 3.96 13.15
N GLU A 147 -4.74 4.52 13.57
CA GLU A 147 -4.24 5.80 13.07
C GLU A 147 -3.99 5.72 11.55
N ALA A 148 -3.38 4.64 11.08
CA ALA A 148 -3.18 4.39 9.66
C ALA A 148 -4.50 4.36 8.90
N PHE A 149 -5.51 3.67 9.44
CA PHE A 149 -6.85 3.66 8.87
C PHE A 149 -7.42 5.07 8.75
N ASP A 150 -7.33 5.86 9.81
CA ASP A 150 -7.91 7.20 9.88
C ASP A 150 -7.24 8.18 8.90
N ASN A 151 -5.91 8.12 8.80
CA ASN A 151 -5.15 8.92 7.85
C ASN A 151 -5.50 8.53 6.41
N ILE A 152 -5.50 7.23 6.07
CA ILE A 152 -5.85 6.80 4.71
C ILE A 152 -7.30 7.16 4.36
N TRP A 153 -8.22 7.06 5.32
CA TRP A 153 -9.59 7.48 5.11
C TRP A 153 -9.68 8.97 4.75
N THR A 154 -9.07 9.83 5.58
CA THR A 154 -9.16 11.28 5.47
C THR A 154 -8.40 11.80 4.27
N ASP A 155 -7.17 11.32 4.08
CA ASP A 155 -6.25 11.85 3.09
C ASP A 155 -6.49 11.28 1.70
N LEU A 156 -7.01 10.05 1.58
CA LEU A 156 -7.18 9.40 0.27
C LEU A 156 -8.64 9.06 -0.03
N ILE A 157 -9.31 8.29 0.83
CA ILE A 157 -10.64 7.74 0.52
C ILE A 157 -11.70 8.83 0.37
N ALA A 158 -11.71 9.79 1.29
CA ALA A 158 -12.66 10.90 1.29
C ALA A 158 -12.49 11.87 0.10
N ARG A 159 -11.34 11.82 -0.57
CA ARG A 159 -11.02 12.64 -1.74
C ARG A 159 -11.40 12.00 -3.08
N ILE A 160 -11.73 10.70 -3.09
CA ILE A 160 -12.22 10.03 -4.31
C ILE A 160 -13.51 10.74 -4.77
N LYS A 161 -13.59 11.08 -6.05
CA LYS A 161 -14.77 11.77 -6.62
C LYS A 161 -16.03 10.89 -6.54
N GLY A 162 -17.17 11.56 -6.39
CA GLY A 162 -18.49 10.94 -6.32
C GLY A 162 -19.06 10.93 -4.90
N ASP A 163 -20.28 10.41 -4.78
CA ASP A 163 -21.00 10.41 -3.51
C ASP A 163 -20.40 9.40 -2.51
N PRO A 164 -20.38 9.74 -1.20
CA PRO A 164 -19.98 8.82 -0.15
C PRO A 164 -20.96 7.66 -0.03
N TRP A 165 -20.57 6.60 0.67
CA TRP A 165 -21.47 5.50 0.96
C TRP A 165 -22.53 5.97 1.95
N LYS A 166 -23.81 5.76 1.61
CA LYS A 166 -24.95 6.24 2.40
C LYS A 166 -24.94 5.76 3.86
N LEU A 167 -24.30 4.62 4.13
CA LEU A 167 -24.22 4.01 5.46
C LEU A 167 -22.93 4.35 6.22
N SER A 168 -21.96 5.05 5.63
CA SER A 168 -20.66 5.34 6.26
C SER A 168 -20.83 5.92 7.66
N LYS A 169 -21.66 6.96 7.80
CA LYS A 169 -21.91 7.60 9.10
C LYS A 169 -22.48 6.61 10.13
N GLN A 170 -23.51 5.86 9.76
CA GLN A 170 -24.16 4.90 10.66
C GLN A 170 -23.17 3.80 11.10
N VAL A 171 -22.38 3.26 10.17
CA VAL A 171 -21.41 2.19 10.48
C VAL A 171 -20.28 2.71 11.36
N ILE A 172 -19.74 3.90 11.07
CA ILE A 172 -18.71 4.54 11.90
C ILE A 172 -19.24 4.81 13.32
N ASP A 173 -20.46 5.33 13.45
CA ASP A 173 -21.08 5.61 14.75
C ASP A 173 -21.31 4.33 15.57
N ASN A 174 -21.67 3.22 14.92
CA ASN A 174 -21.80 1.93 15.58
C ASN A 174 -20.43 1.39 16.05
N LEU A 175 -19.41 1.43 15.17
CA LEU A 175 -18.05 1.00 15.50
C LEU A 175 -17.46 1.79 16.68
N ARG A 176 -17.73 3.10 16.74
CA ARG A 176 -17.35 3.96 17.86
C ARG A 176 -17.97 3.55 19.18
N LYS A 177 -19.26 3.20 19.18
CA LYS A 177 -19.98 2.76 20.39
C LYS A 177 -19.52 1.39 20.89
N GLU A 178 -19.24 0.47 19.98
CA GLU A 178 -18.98 -0.93 20.34
C GLU A 178 -17.53 -1.21 20.71
N LYS A 179 -16.56 -0.68 19.95
CA LYS A 179 -15.18 -1.16 20.03
C LYS A 179 -14.09 -0.12 19.79
N MET A 180 -14.36 0.94 19.03
CA MET A 180 -13.35 1.88 18.52
C MET A 180 -13.75 3.34 18.77
N PRO A 181 -13.80 3.83 20.03
CA PRO A 181 -14.39 5.14 20.38
C PRO A 181 -13.71 6.35 19.72
N ASN A 182 -12.47 6.20 19.23
CA ASN A 182 -11.70 7.26 18.61
C ASN A 182 -11.60 7.16 17.08
N LEU A 183 -12.27 6.18 16.44
CA LEU A 183 -12.23 6.00 14.99
C LEU A 183 -12.65 7.28 14.25
N LEU A 184 -11.83 7.79 13.33
CA LEU A 184 -12.10 8.94 12.45
C LEU A 184 -12.55 10.21 13.18
N ARG A 185 -12.01 10.46 14.38
CA ARG A 185 -12.36 11.64 15.18
C ARG A 185 -11.67 12.92 14.72
#